data_AF-R0HR89-F1
#
_entry.id   AF-R0HR89-F1
#
_cell.length_a   1.000
_cell.length_b   1.000
_cell.length_c   1.000
_cell.angle_alpha   90.00
_cell.angle_beta   90.00
_cell.angle_gamma   90.00
#
_symmetry.space_group_name_H-M   'P 1'
#
loop_
_entity.id
_entity.type
_entity.pdbx_description
1 polymer ?
#
loop_
_entity_poly.entity_id
_entity_poly.type
_entity_poly.pdbx_seq_one_letter_code
_entity_poly.pdbx_strand_id
1 'polypeptide(L)'
;MDILKTFVTIFLVVILTISFSNNNILAKSVDQQIYRCIDHCPQFYGNRKCYMDCRKKNYDGGQCDYIIKGPTTPLCCCYNYTIPLSPN
;
A
#
# COMPACT_ATOMS: atom_id res chain seq x y z
N MET A 1 11.63 24.74 -44.52
CA MET A 1 11.90 23.71 -43.48
C MET A 1 10.87 23.83 -42.37
N ASP A 2 9.63 24.16 -42.72
CA ASP A 2 8.64 24.65 -41.77
C ASP A 2 7.64 23.53 -41.44
N ILE A 3 7.29 22.72 -42.44
CA ILE A 3 6.39 21.56 -42.28
C ILE A 3 6.97 20.54 -41.28
N LEU A 4 8.26 20.20 -41.40
CA LEU A 4 8.92 19.28 -40.47
C LEU A 4 8.94 19.85 -39.04
N LYS A 5 9.16 21.16 -38.91
CA LYS A 5 9.20 21.86 -37.62
C LYS A 5 7.83 21.85 -36.94
N THR A 6 6.76 22.07 -37.71
CA THR A 6 5.37 21.99 -37.22
C THR A 6 4.99 20.59 -36.77
N PHE A 7 5.38 19.56 -37.53
CA PHE A 7 5.16 18.17 -37.14
C PHE A 7 5.84 17.83 -35.81
N VAL A 8 7.12 18.18 -35.66
CA VAL A 8 7.89 17.93 -34.43
C VAL A 8 7.26 18.65 -33.23
N THR A 9 6.78 19.88 -33.40
CA THR A 9 6.12 20.61 -32.31
C THR A 9 4.81 19.96 -31.89
N ILE A 10 3.97 19.54 -32.83
CA ILE A 10 2.71 18.84 -32.53
C ILE A 10 2.99 17.54 -31.78
N PHE A 11 3.95 16.73 -32.26
CA PHE A 11 4.33 15.49 -31.59
C PHE A 11 4.79 15.72 -30.14
N LEU A 12 5.61 16.75 -29.92
CA LEU A 12 6.14 17.07 -28.60
C LEU A 12 5.03 17.52 -27.64
N VAL A 13 4.08 18.33 -28.12
CA VAL A 13 2.90 18.76 -27.33
C VAL A 13 2.06 17.56 -26.91
N VAL A 14 1.79 16.62 -27.82
CA VAL A 14 1.00 15.42 -27.53
C VAL A 14 1.68 14.56 -26.44
N ILE A 15 2.98 14.30 -26.56
CA ILE A 15 3.74 13.51 -25.58
C ILE A 15 3.73 14.18 -24.21
N LEU A 16 3.93 15.50 -24.16
CA LEU A 16 3.87 16.27 -22.92
C LEU A 16 2.48 16.19 -22.30
N THR A 17 1.41 16.35 -23.09
CA THR A 17 0.04 16.27 -22.55
C THR A 17 -0.30 14.90 -21.96
N ILE A 18 0.17 13.79 -22.56
CA ILE A 18 -0.03 12.44 -22.01
C ILE A 18 0.82 12.21 -20.76
N SER A 19 2.00 12.83 -20.68
CA SER A 19 2.87 12.73 -19.51
C SER A 19 2.35 13.56 -18.33
N PHE A 20 1.76 14.72 -18.61
CA PHE A 20 1.14 15.62 -17.64
C PHE A 20 -0.31 15.29 -17.33
N SER A 21 -0.97 14.42 -18.11
CA SER A 21 -2.23 13.81 -17.70
C SER A 21 -1.92 12.87 -16.54
N ASN A 22 -1.87 13.51 -15.38
CA ASN A 22 -1.60 12.98 -14.08
C ASN A 22 -2.38 11.67 -13.94
N ASN A 23 -1.68 10.54 -13.89
CA ASN A 23 -2.26 9.37 -13.25
C ASN A 23 -2.49 9.82 -11.81
N ASN A 24 -3.70 10.26 -11.49
CA ASN A 24 -4.18 10.25 -10.12
C ASN A 24 -4.18 8.78 -9.74
N ILE A 25 -2.99 8.29 -9.34
CA ILE A 25 -2.86 7.04 -8.62
C ILE A 25 -3.63 7.37 -7.36
N LEU A 26 -4.90 6.99 -7.35
CA LEU A 26 -5.74 7.00 -6.18
C LEU A 26 -5.05 6.00 -5.25
N ALA A 27 -4.05 6.48 -4.51
CA ALA A 27 -3.50 5.78 -3.39
C ALA A 27 -4.69 5.66 -2.46
N LYS A 28 -5.37 4.52 -2.54
CA LYS A 28 -6.43 4.15 -1.62
C LYS A 28 -5.78 4.30 -0.25
N SER A 29 -6.12 5.38 0.44
CA SER A 29 -5.85 5.48 1.87
C SER A 29 -6.43 4.20 2.42
N VAL A 30 -5.57 3.34 2.98
CA VAL A 30 -6.00 2.11 3.65
C VAL A 30 -6.90 2.59 4.76
N ASP A 31 -8.19 2.60 4.43
CA ASP A 31 -9.31 2.89 5.29
C ASP A 31 -9.02 2.19 6.59
N GLN A 32 -8.76 2.96 7.65
CA GLN A 32 -7.96 2.60 8.83
C GLN A 32 -8.20 1.15 9.24
N GLN A 33 -7.50 0.24 8.57
CA GLN A 33 -7.49 -1.16 8.95
C GLN A 33 -6.82 -1.07 10.29
N ILE A 34 -7.56 -1.32 11.39
CA ILE A 34 -7.11 -1.02 12.74
C ILE A 34 -5.80 -1.78 12.94
N TYR A 35 -4.68 -1.10 12.67
CA TYR A 35 -3.39 -1.71 12.50
C TYR A 35 -2.74 -1.69 13.86
N ARG A 36 -3.20 -2.60 14.72
CA ARG A 36 -2.75 -2.63 16.10
C ARG A 36 -1.53 -3.53 16.18
N CYS A 37 -0.37 -2.91 16.26
CA CYS A 37 0.88 -3.60 16.55
C CYS A 37 0.93 -3.98 18.02
N ILE A 38 1.05 -5.27 18.30
CA ILE A 38 0.88 -5.84 19.65
C ILE A 38 2.19 -6.26 20.31
N ASP A 39 3.22 -6.60 19.52
CA ASP A 39 4.50 -7.10 20.02
C ASP A 39 5.56 -7.08 18.91
N HIS A 40 6.79 -7.44 19.21
CA HIS A 40 7.83 -7.74 18.24
C HIS A 40 7.45 -8.95 17.36
N CYS A 41 7.91 -8.95 16.11
CA CYS A 41 7.75 -10.08 15.24
C CYS A 41 8.54 -11.28 15.82
N PRO A 42 7.92 -12.46 15.93
CA PRO A 42 8.60 -13.66 16.40
C PRO A 42 9.79 -14.02 15.50
N GLN A 43 10.96 -14.29 16.09
CA GLN A 43 12.14 -14.73 15.32
C GLN A 43 11.90 -16.05 14.58
N PHE A 44 11.16 -16.97 15.21
CA PHE A 44 10.77 -18.24 14.63
C PHE A 44 9.30 -18.20 14.21
N TYR A 45 9.03 -18.64 12.99
CA TYR A 45 7.69 -18.68 12.40
C TYR A 45 7.01 -17.30 12.23
N GLY A 46 7.73 -16.19 12.43
CA GLY A 46 7.39 -14.79 12.08
C GLY A 46 5.91 -14.50 11.83
N ASN A 47 5.54 -14.34 10.55
CA ASN A 47 4.17 -14.05 10.12
C ASN A 47 3.16 -15.11 10.56
N ARG A 48 3.50 -16.40 10.50
CA ARG A 48 2.57 -17.48 10.90
C ARG A 48 2.25 -17.40 12.40
N LYS A 49 3.28 -17.18 13.23
CA LYS A 49 3.13 -17.02 14.68
C LYS A 49 2.34 -15.74 14.98
N CYS A 50 2.70 -14.62 14.33
CA CYS A 50 1.99 -13.35 14.43
C CYS A 50 0.50 -13.47 14.06
N TYR A 51 0.17 -14.13 12.95
CA TYR A 51 -1.20 -14.38 12.51
C TYR A 51 -2.01 -15.12 13.59
N MET A 52 -1.44 -16.21 14.13
CA MET A 52 -2.10 -17.00 15.17
C MET A 52 -2.26 -16.23 16.48
N ASP A 53 -1.27 -15.42 16.88
CA ASP A 53 -1.33 -14.61 18.10
C ASP A 53 -2.37 -13.48 17.97
N CYS A 54 -2.49 -12.86 16.79
CA CYS A 54 -3.54 -11.89 16.48
C CYS A 54 -4.93 -12.55 16.52
N ARG A 55 -5.10 -13.74 15.95
CA ARG A 55 -6.39 -14.47 16.03
C ARG A 55 -6.78 -14.84 17.45
N LYS A 56 -5.81 -15.22 18.30
CA LYS A 56 -6.06 -15.46 19.74
C LYS A 56 -6.56 -14.21 20.48
N LYS A 57 -6.25 -13.02 19.97
CA LYS A 57 -6.71 -11.73 20.50
C LYS A 57 -7.98 -11.21 19.81
N ASN A 58 -8.69 -12.05 19.07
CA ASN A 58 -9.92 -11.72 18.33
C ASN A 58 -9.73 -10.74 17.17
N TYR A 59 -8.57 -10.75 16.52
CA TYR A 59 -8.38 -10.12 15.22
C TYR A 59 -8.55 -11.13 14.09
N ASP A 60 -8.85 -10.67 12.88
CA ASP A 60 -8.96 -11.55 11.71
C ASP A 60 -7.61 -12.15 11.29
N GLY A 61 -6.53 -11.40 11.52
CA GLY A 61 -5.18 -11.87 11.26
C GLY A 61 -4.12 -10.86 11.69
N GLY A 62 -2.88 -11.15 11.30
CA GLY A 62 -1.75 -10.25 11.52
C GLY A 62 -0.54 -10.63 10.69
N GLN A 63 0.35 -9.66 10.51
CA GLN A 63 1.61 -9.81 9.79
C GLN A 63 2.72 -8.99 10.45
N CYS A 64 3.96 -9.36 10.18
CA CYS A 64 5.11 -8.60 10.65
C CYS A 64 5.36 -7.39 9.74
N ASP A 65 5.40 -6.23 10.37
CA ASP A 65 5.69 -4.95 9.77
C ASP A 65 7.16 -4.57 9.99
N TYR A 66 7.89 -4.47 8.88
CA TYR A 66 9.29 -4.07 8.86
C TYR A 66 9.46 -2.56 8.59
N ILE A 67 8.37 -1.85 8.31
CA ILE A 67 8.34 -0.45 7.90
C ILE A 67 8.24 0.46 9.14
N ILE A 68 7.40 0.12 10.13
CA ILE A 68 7.16 1.01 11.30
C ILE A 68 8.38 1.17 12.21
N LYS A 69 9.18 0.11 12.40
CA LYS A 69 10.34 0.09 13.33
C LYS A 69 11.66 -0.30 12.65
N GLY A 70 11.67 -0.47 11.33
CA GLY A 70 12.84 -0.88 10.55
C GLY A 70 13.11 -2.40 10.57
N PRO A 71 14.02 -2.88 9.71
CA PRO A 71 14.24 -4.30 9.43
C PRO A 71 14.80 -5.10 10.62
N THR A 72 15.39 -4.42 11.60
CA THR A 72 16.03 -5.04 12.78
C THR A 72 15.06 -5.30 13.92
N THR A 73 13.95 -4.55 14.01
CA THR A 73 12.95 -4.71 15.06
C THR A 73 11.52 -4.68 14.49
N PRO A 74 11.17 -5.59 13.58
CA PRO A 74 9.81 -5.65 13.02
C PRO A 74 8.77 -5.89 14.12
N LEU A 75 7.58 -5.32 13.95
CA LEU A 75 6.45 -5.48 14.86
C LEU A 75 5.40 -6.41 14.28
N CYS A 76 4.81 -7.27 15.09
CA CYS A 76 3.61 -8.02 14.73
C CYS A 76 2.38 -7.10 14.81
N CYS A 77 1.73 -6.88 13.69
CA CYS A 77 0.59 -5.98 13.56
C CYS A 77 -0.66 -6.71 13.10
N CYS A 78 -1.69 -6.60 13.91
CA CYS A 78 -2.97 -7.25 13.70
C CYS A 78 -3.88 -6.37 12.84
N TYR A 79 -4.75 -7.02 12.07
CA TYR A 79 -5.75 -6.37 11.25
C TYR A 79 -7.12 -7.03 11.42
N ASN A 80 -8.16 -6.22 11.24
CA ASN A 80 -9.50 -6.69 10.99
C ASN A 80 -9.88 -6.34 9.55
N TYR A 81 -10.58 -7.25 8.88
CA TYR A 81 -11.34 -6.92 7.69
C TYR A 81 -12.51 -6.05 8.15
N THR A 82 -12.37 -4.74 8.07
CA THR A 82 -13.57 -3.91 7.91
C THR A 82 -14.19 -4.38 6.61
N ILE A 83 -15.34 -5.07 6.70
CA ILE A 83 -16.17 -5.33 5.51
C ILE A 83 -16.43 -3.93 4.94
N PRO A 84 -15.90 -3.57 3.77
CA PRO A 84 -16.35 -2.35 3.14
C PRO A 84 -17.84 -2.59 2.87
N LEU A 85 -18.71 -1.85 3.56
CA LEU A 85 -20.10 -1.73 3.13
C LEU A 85 -20.02 -1.37 1.64
N SER A 86 -20.42 -2.32 0.79
CA SER A 86 -20.46 -2.15 -0.65
C SER A 86 -21.19 -0.84 -0.96
N PRO A 87 -20.62 0.09 -1.74
CA PRO A 87 -21.41 1.20 -2.23
C PRO A 87 -22.45 0.61 -3.20
N ASN A 88 -23.71 0.82 -2.86
CA ASN A 88 -24.86 0.64 -3.74
C ASN A 88 -24.90 1.82 -4.72
#